data_AF-A0AA40E751-F1
#
_entry.id   AF-A0AA40E751-F1
#
_cell.length_a   1.000
_cell.length_b   1.000
_cell.length_c   1.000
_cell.angle_alpha   90.00
_cell.angle_beta   90.00
_cell.angle_gamma   90.00
#
_symmetry.space_group_name_H-M   'P 1'
#
loop_
_entity.id
_entity.type
_entity.pdbx_description
1 polymer ?
#
loop_
_entity_poly.entity_id
_entity_poly.type
_entity_poly.pdbx_seq_one_letter_code
_entity_poly.pdbx_strand_id
1 'polypeptide(L)'
;MLAFGLLFPLGMVLGIIKSRWHVPVQVLSTLIALLGYALGHMHGGRKFVSSNVHAKFANTVYFFLVAQIVLGVYLKLHLEKGIHRRIRPVVRILHSVNGKALPVVSWTQMIFGGITALGFCQDDHLGQCLAHFIMGSAFIAYGILLTILLLVGQLWLRRTGRSQEFFDSVVISAWGCVNTFTEHRWGTAWVRNDWQHTTMGIVWWCAGLAGVWLSKGRDGAPKRNFIPGFVILVTGWAMSAHPQTMPISAMTHKIFGYTLMSMGFTRIIEISFVLKDKTGVSEDGTELNSFQYVPVFLLYASGFLFMGATEEQMALVAEIGIDHVAYILILYSLAFVLFLFVNILIYVYDRSANAATFAKPTANGRARANERVEEEGRLRDAGEFELEGLMSDDEDEEHATRRKLLRNDVAEDDAVLGSPSTLGRNSDRVA
;
A
#
# COMPACT_ATOMS: atom_id res chain seq x y z
N MET A 1 -8.74 -15.92 -7.20
CA MET A 1 -8.56 -15.44 -5.81
C MET A 1 -7.27 -15.98 -5.19
N LEU A 2 -7.10 -17.29 -4.98
CA LEU A 2 -5.89 -17.83 -4.31
C LEU A 2 -4.56 -17.41 -4.97
N ALA A 3 -4.38 -17.65 -6.28
CA ALA A 3 -3.14 -17.28 -6.97
C ALA A 3 -2.96 -15.75 -7.05
N PHE A 4 -3.86 -15.06 -7.75
CA PHE A 4 -3.79 -13.62 -8.05
C PHE A 4 -3.99 -12.69 -6.84
N GLY A 5 -4.76 -13.12 -5.84
CA GLY A 5 -5.05 -12.31 -4.66
C GLY A 5 -4.11 -12.56 -3.48
N LEU A 6 -3.52 -13.76 -3.34
CA LEU A 6 -2.70 -14.12 -2.18
C LEU A 6 -1.26 -14.49 -2.54
N LEU A 7 -1.08 -15.49 -3.39
CA LEU A 7 0.25 -16.06 -3.61
C LEU A 7 1.16 -15.18 -4.49
N PHE A 8 0.62 -14.53 -5.54
CA PHE A 8 1.39 -13.62 -6.37
C PHE A 8 1.88 -12.38 -5.60
N PRO A 9 1.06 -11.69 -4.80
CA PRO A 9 1.52 -10.62 -3.92
C PRO A 9 2.57 -11.08 -2.89
N LEU A 10 2.39 -12.25 -2.27
CA LEU A 10 3.39 -12.82 -1.37
C LEU A 10 4.71 -13.11 -2.12
N GLY A 11 4.62 -13.74 -3.29
CA GLY A 11 5.76 -14.01 -4.16
C GLY A 11 6.47 -12.73 -4.60
N MET A 12 5.73 -11.64 -4.85
CA MET A 12 6.30 -10.32 -5.15
C MET A 12 7.12 -9.80 -3.96
N VAL A 13 6.57 -9.82 -2.74
CA VAL A 13 7.30 -9.41 -1.54
C VAL A 13 8.56 -10.25 -1.33
N LEU A 14 8.45 -11.57 -1.46
CA LEU A 14 9.59 -12.50 -1.39
C LEU A 14 10.67 -12.16 -2.43
N GLY A 15 10.27 -11.70 -3.61
CA GLY A 15 11.19 -11.24 -4.66
C GLY A 15 11.91 -9.94 -4.29
N ILE A 16 11.20 -8.98 -3.68
CA ILE A 16 11.78 -7.73 -3.19
C ILE A 16 12.87 -8.00 -2.15
N ILE A 17 12.63 -8.92 -1.20
CA ILE A 17 13.60 -9.29 -0.17
C ILE A 17 14.62 -10.34 -0.63
N LYS A 18 14.68 -10.65 -1.93
CA LYS A 18 15.63 -11.61 -2.53
C LYS A 18 15.58 -13.03 -1.87
N SER A 19 14.40 -13.47 -1.40
CA SER A 19 14.23 -14.76 -0.73
C SER A 19 14.27 -15.94 -1.69
N ARG A 20 14.91 -17.06 -1.29
CA ARG A 20 14.92 -18.33 -2.04
C ARG A 20 13.53 -18.90 -2.34
N TRP A 21 12.53 -18.51 -1.54
CA TRP A 21 11.14 -18.94 -1.71
C TRP A 21 10.40 -18.17 -2.82
N HIS A 22 10.97 -17.09 -3.35
CA HIS A 22 10.36 -16.33 -4.44
C HIS A 22 10.00 -17.23 -5.63
N VAL A 23 10.97 -17.94 -6.21
CA VAL A 23 10.75 -18.75 -7.42
C VAL A 23 9.77 -19.91 -7.16
N PRO A 24 9.91 -20.73 -6.10
CA PRO A 24 8.95 -21.80 -5.81
C PRO A 24 7.51 -21.31 -5.66
N VAL A 25 7.29 -20.22 -4.92
CA VAL A 25 5.94 -19.65 -4.71
C VAL A 25 5.38 -19.11 -6.03
N GLN A 26 6.19 -18.46 -6.86
CA GLN A 26 5.77 -17.95 -8.18
C GLN A 26 5.41 -19.08 -9.15
N VAL A 27 6.17 -20.18 -9.17
CA VAL A 27 5.87 -21.37 -9.97
C VAL A 27 4.56 -21.99 -9.52
N LEU A 28 4.37 -22.22 -8.21
CA LEU A 28 3.11 -22.75 -7.67
C LEU A 28 1.93 -21.85 -8.00
N SER A 29 2.09 -20.54 -7.84
CA SER A 29 1.06 -19.54 -8.19
C SER A 29 0.67 -19.62 -9.66
N THR A 30 1.66 -19.78 -10.55
CA THR A 30 1.45 -19.90 -12.00
C THR A 30 0.71 -21.18 -12.34
N LEU A 31 1.06 -22.32 -11.73
CA LEU A 31 0.35 -23.59 -11.94
C LEU A 31 -1.12 -23.49 -11.53
N ILE A 32 -1.41 -22.88 -10.37
CA ILE A 32 -2.78 -22.65 -9.89
C ILE A 32 -3.51 -21.69 -10.84
N ALA A 33 -2.85 -20.64 -11.34
CA ALA A 33 -3.44 -19.71 -12.28
C ALA A 33 -3.81 -20.39 -13.61
N LEU A 34 -2.92 -21.20 -14.19
CA LEU A 34 -3.16 -21.96 -15.42
C LEU A 34 -4.29 -22.98 -15.25
N LEU A 35 -4.37 -23.65 -14.09
CA LEU A 35 -5.50 -24.52 -13.77
C LEU A 35 -6.82 -23.73 -13.75
N GLY A 36 -6.83 -22.56 -13.10
CA GLY A 36 -7.99 -21.67 -13.09
C GLY A 36 -8.39 -21.20 -14.49
N TYR A 37 -7.41 -20.86 -15.35
CA TYR A 37 -7.63 -20.51 -16.75
C TYR A 37 -8.31 -21.65 -17.51
N ALA A 38 -7.76 -22.86 -17.41
CA ALA A 38 -8.28 -24.04 -18.10
C ALA A 38 -9.72 -24.35 -17.67
N LEU A 39 -9.99 -24.39 -16.36
CA LEU A 39 -11.33 -24.61 -15.82
C LEU A 39 -12.33 -23.53 -16.26
N GLY A 40 -11.87 -22.27 -16.36
CA GLY A 40 -12.66 -21.17 -16.90
C GLY A 40 -13.02 -21.36 -18.38
N HIS A 41 -12.10 -21.85 -19.21
CA HIS A 41 -12.38 -22.06 -20.64
C HIS A 41 -13.20 -23.33 -20.90
N MET A 42 -13.11 -24.35 -20.04
CA MET A 42 -13.87 -25.59 -20.16
C MET A 42 -15.39 -25.40 -20.08
N HIS A 43 -15.88 -24.38 -19.35
CA HIS A 43 -17.31 -24.08 -19.32
C HIS A 43 -17.79 -23.26 -20.55
N GLY A 44 -16.87 -22.85 -21.43
CA GLY A 44 -17.16 -22.18 -22.70
C GLY A 44 -17.92 -20.86 -22.58
N GLY A 45 -17.84 -20.18 -21.42
CA GLY A 45 -18.60 -18.96 -21.13
C GLY A 45 -20.12 -19.13 -21.04
N ARG A 46 -20.67 -20.35 -21.16
CA ARG A 46 -22.12 -20.59 -21.35
C ARG A 46 -23.05 -20.07 -20.24
N LYS A 47 -22.51 -19.79 -19.05
CA LYS A 47 -23.26 -19.28 -17.90
C LYS A 47 -23.24 -17.75 -17.78
N PHE A 48 -22.42 -17.06 -18.57
CA PHE A 48 -22.21 -15.62 -18.44
C PHE A 48 -22.59 -14.90 -19.73
N VAL A 49 -22.88 -13.60 -19.62
CA VAL A 49 -23.16 -12.74 -20.77
C VAL A 49 -22.00 -12.84 -21.78
N SER A 50 -22.34 -13.05 -23.05
CA SER A 50 -21.37 -13.07 -24.14
C SER A 50 -20.66 -11.73 -24.22
N SER A 51 -19.32 -11.71 -24.31
CA SER A 51 -18.51 -10.47 -24.34
C SER A 51 -18.38 -9.72 -23.00
N ASN A 52 -18.28 -10.45 -21.88
CA ASN A 52 -18.10 -9.86 -20.55
C ASN A 52 -16.70 -9.22 -20.32
N VAL A 53 -16.65 -8.27 -19.38
CA VAL A 53 -15.44 -7.50 -19.05
C VAL A 53 -14.34 -8.35 -18.43
N HIS A 54 -14.68 -9.37 -17.64
CA HIS A 54 -13.71 -10.30 -17.04
C HIS A 54 -12.92 -11.06 -18.10
N ALA A 55 -13.59 -11.60 -19.11
CA ALA A 55 -12.96 -12.32 -20.21
C ALA A 55 -12.09 -11.40 -21.09
N LYS A 56 -12.56 -10.17 -21.36
CA LYS A 56 -11.78 -9.17 -22.12
C LYS A 56 -10.50 -8.78 -21.39
N PHE A 57 -10.58 -8.51 -20.09
CA PHE A 57 -9.43 -8.07 -19.30
C PHE A 57 -8.49 -9.22 -18.91
N ALA A 58 -8.96 -10.48 -18.93
CA ALA A 58 -8.13 -11.65 -18.66
C ALA A 58 -6.87 -11.68 -19.56
N ASN A 59 -6.98 -11.29 -20.84
CA ASN A 59 -5.83 -11.25 -21.75
C ASN A 59 -4.73 -10.31 -21.25
N THR A 60 -5.11 -9.15 -20.69
CA THR A 60 -4.16 -8.22 -20.07
C THR A 60 -3.46 -8.86 -18.88
N VAL A 61 -4.20 -9.54 -18.01
CA VAL A 61 -3.63 -10.22 -16.83
C VAL A 61 -2.63 -11.30 -17.24
N TYR A 62 -2.99 -12.14 -18.21
CA TYR A 62 -2.10 -13.20 -18.71
C TYR A 62 -0.91 -12.65 -19.48
N PHE A 63 -1.05 -11.51 -20.18
CA PHE A 63 0.08 -10.81 -20.77
C PHE A 63 1.09 -10.39 -19.69
N PHE A 64 0.64 -9.74 -18.61
CA PHE A 64 1.52 -9.37 -17.49
C PHE A 64 2.18 -10.60 -16.85
N LEU A 65 1.43 -11.69 -16.67
CA LEU A 65 1.96 -12.94 -16.10
C LEU A 65 3.03 -13.57 -17.01
N VAL A 66 2.74 -13.73 -18.30
CA VAL A 66 3.69 -14.31 -19.27
C VAL A 66 4.93 -13.44 -19.39
N ALA A 67 4.77 -12.11 -19.47
CA ALA A 67 5.89 -11.18 -19.46
C ALA A 67 6.73 -11.34 -18.19
N GLN A 68 6.11 -11.45 -17.01
CA GLN A 68 6.83 -11.66 -15.75
C GLN A 68 7.65 -12.95 -15.75
N ILE A 69 7.07 -14.04 -16.25
CA ILE A 69 7.73 -15.35 -16.34
C ILE A 69 8.90 -15.28 -17.32
N VAL A 70 8.70 -14.74 -18.53
CA VAL A 70 9.76 -14.64 -19.55
C VAL A 70 10.93 -13.79 -19.05
N LEU A 71 10.64 -12.61 -18.48
CA LEU A 71 11.67 -11.74 -17.91
C LEU A 71 12.38 -12.43 -16.73
N GLY A 72 11.63 -13.13 -15.87
CA GLY A 72 12.19 -13.86 -14.73
C GLY A 72 13.10 -15.03 -15.15
N VAL A 73 12.68 -15.82 -16.13
CA VAL A 73 13.49 -16.90 -16.72
C VAL A 73 14.77 -16.32 -17.34
N TYR A 74 14.66 -15.25 -18.14
CA TYR A 74 15.83 -14.58 -18.71
C TYR A 74 16.84 -14.16 -17.64
N LEU A 75 16.37 -13.56 -16.54
CA LEU A 75 17.24 -13.13 -15.44
C LEU A 75 17.89 -14.32 -14.71
N LYS A 76 17.19 -15.47 -14.63
CA LYS A 76 17.68 -16.69 -13.97
C LYS A 76 18.66 -17.50 -14.84
N LEU A 77 18.71 -17.26 -16.14
CA LEU A 77 19.68 -17.89 -17.05
C LEU A 77 21.11 -17.32 -16.95
N HIS A 78 21.35 -16.28 -16.13
CA HIS A 78 22.67 -15.67 -15.90
C HIS A 78 23.43 -15.32 -17.19
N LEU A 79 22.72 -14.82 -18.20
CA LEU A 79 23.32 -14.34 -19.44
C LEU A 79 23.97 -12.98 -19.19
N GLU A 80 25.27 -12.97 -18.88
CA GLU A 80 26.00 -11.75 -18.46
C GLU A 80 27.02 -11.24 -19.48
N LYS A 81 27.31 -12.03 -20.51
CA LYS A 81 28.35 -11.72 -21.51
C LYS A 81 27.79 -11.01 -22.74
N GLY A 82 28.65 -10.25 -23.42
CA GLY A 82 28.34 -9.62 -24.71
C GLY A 82 27.23 -8.57 -24.62
N ILE A 83 26.25 -8.65 -25.53
CA ILE A 83 25.12 -7.71 -25.62
C ILE A 83 24.26 -7.76 -24.34
N HIS A 84 24.18 -8.92 -23.69
CA HIS A 84 23.35 -9.12 -22.49
C HIS A 84 23.80 -8.27 -21.30
N ARG A 85 25.08 -7.88 -21.21
CA ARG A 85 25.56 -6.95 -20.17
C ARG A 85 24.82 -5.61 -20.21
N ARG A 86 24.48 -5.12 -21.41
CA ARG A 86 23.74 -3.86 -21.59
C ARG A 86 22.23 -4.02 -21.41
N ILE A 87 21.68 -5.18 -21.75
CA ILE A 87 20.23 -5.44 -21.72
C ILE A 87 19.74 -5.85 -20.31
N ARG A 88 20.56 -6.60 -19.55
CA ARG A 88 20.18 -7.15 -18.24
C ARG A 88 19.66 -6.08 -17.26
N PRO A 89 20.25 -4.88 -17.13
CA PRO A 89 19.71 -3.84 -16.25
C PRO A 89 18.28 -3.41 -16.64
N VAL A 90 18.02 -3.23 -17.93
CA VAL A 90 16.69 -2.88 -18.43
C VAL A 90 15.67 -3.98 -18.11
N VAL A 91 16.05 -5.24 -18.34
CA VAL A 91 15.18 -6.39 -18.04
C VAL A 91 14.89 -6.50 -16.54
N ARG A 92 15.86 -6.22 -15.67
CA ARG A 92 15.63 -6.16 -14.21
C ARG A 92 14.60 -5.10 -13.85
N ILE A 93 14.70 -3.89 -14.42
CA ILE A 93 13.74 -2.80 -14.18
C ILE A 93 12.34 -3.22 -14.65
N LEU A 94 12.22 -3.74 -15.87
CA LEU A 94 10.94 -4.20 -16.41
C LEU A 94 10.32 -5.32 -15.57
N HIS A 95 11.11 -6.31 -15.14
CA HIS A 95 10.65 -7.38 -14.26
C HIS A 95 10.17 -6.86 -12.89
N SER A 96 10.88 -5.89 -12.32
CA SER A 96 10.54 -5.26 -11.04
C SER A 96 9.24 -4.46 -11.13
N VAL A 97 9.10 -3.61 -12.15
CA VAL A 97 7.92 -2.78 -12.38
C VAL A 97 6.69 -3.64 -12.69
N ASN A 98 6.83 -4.60 -13.61
CA ASN A 98 5.73 -5.49 -13.99
C ASN A 98 5.26 -6.35 -12.80
N GLY A 99 6.19 -6.90 -12.01
CA GLY A 99 5.86 -7.66 -10.80
C GLY A 99 5.15 -6.83 -9.74
N LYS A 100 5.54 -5.56 -9.54
CA LYS A 100 4.91 -4.64 -8.57
C LYS A 100 3.56 -4.10 -9.05
N ALA A 101 3.33 -4.05 -10.36
CA ALA A 101 2.04 -3.68 -10.93
C ALA A 101 1.01 -4.83 -10.90
N LEU A 102 1.48 -6.08 -10.87
CA LEU A 102 0.62 -7.27 -10.97
C LEU A 102 -0.48 -7.34 -9.89
N PRO A 103 -0.27 -6.97 -8.61
CA PRO A 103 -1.35 -6.95 -7.62
C PRO A 103 -2.50 -6.00 -7.98
N VAL A 104 -2.20 -4.83 -8.58
CA VAL A 104 -3.22 -3.86 -9.02
C VAL A 104 -4.02 -4.43 -10.18
N VAL A 105 -3.33 -4.98 -11.19
CA VAL A 105 -3.98 -5.64 -12.34
C VAL A 105 -4.84 -6.83 -11.88
N SER A 106 -4.34 -7.59 -10.90
CA SER A 106 -5.04 -8.72 -10.30
C SER A 106 -6.29 -8.28 -9.54
N TRP A 107 -6.22 -7.20 -8.77
CA TRP A 107 -7.36 -6.59 -8.09
C TRP A 107 -8.48 -6.22 -9.07
N THR A 108 -8.12 -5.55 -10.17
CA THR A 108 -9.08 -5.20 -11.24
C THR A 108 -9.74 -6.44 -11.84
N GLN A 109 -8.98 -7.49 -12.17
CA GLN A 109 -9.55 -8.74 -12.70
C GLN A 109 -10.49 -9.43 -11.70
N MET A 110 -10.17 -9.38 -10.41
CA MET A 110 -11.00 -9.95 -9.35
C MET A 110 -12.33 -9.21 -9.21
N ILE A 111 -12.33 -7.87 -9.27
CA ILE A 111 -13.55 -7.05 -9.34
C ILE A 111 -14.37 -7.39 -10.58
N PHE A 112 -13.74 -7.40 -11.76
CA PHE A 112 -14.43 -7.75 -13.01
C PHE A 112 -15.03 -9.16 -12.97
N GLY A 113 -14.38 -10.10 -12.26
CA GLY A 113 -14.91 -11.42 -12.00
C GLY A 113 -16.19 -11.38 -11.16
N GLY A 114 -16.22 -10.59 -10.09
CA GLY A 114 -17.42 -10.37 -9.27
C GLY A 114 -18.57 -9.74 -10.08
N ILE A 115 -18.28 -8.67 -10.83
CA ILE A 115 -19.24 -8.01 -11.71
C ILE A 115 -19.83 -9.00 -12.73
N THR A 116 -18.98 -9.78 -13.39
CA THR A 116 -19.42 -10.76 -14.39
C THR A 116 -20.21 -11.91 -13.77
N ALA A 117 -19.83 -12.35 -12.56
CA ALA A 117 -20.50 -13.45 -11.88
C ALA A 117 -21.92 -13.07 -11.40
N LEU A 118 -22.12 -11.82 -11.02
CA LEU A 118 -23.41 -11.29 -10.57
C LEU A 118 -24.24 -10.68 -11.70
N GLY A 119 -23.63 -10.44 -12.88
CA GLY A 119 -24.31 -9.83 -14.02
C GLY A 119 -24.51 -8.32 -13.89
N PHE A 120 -23.75 -7.64 -13.03
CA PHE A 120 -23.87 -6.21 -12.78
C PHE A 120 -23.20 -5.35 -13.86
N CYS A 121 -23.42 -4.05 -13.77
CA CYS A 121 -22.80 -2.97 -14.52
C CYS A 121 -23.08 -3.03 -16.03
N GLN A 122 -24.30 -3.39 -16.38
CA GLN A 122 -24.79 -3.39 -17.76
C GLN A 122 -25.63 -2.13 -18.03
N ASP A 123 -25.72 -1.77 -19.31
CA ASP A 123 -26.57 -0.69 -19.82
C ASP A 123 -26.43 0.63 -19.02
N ASP A 124 -27.53 1.21 -18.56
CA ASP A 124 -27.59 2.51 -17.90
C ASP A 124 -26.94 2.53 -16.50
N HIS A 125 -26.60 1.36 -15.93
CA HIS A 125 -25.96 1.25 -14.61
C HIS A 125 -24.42 1.42 -14.68
N LEU A 126 -23.83 1.43 -15.88
CA LEU A 126 -22.37 1.45 -16.06
C LEU A 126 -21.70 2.65 -15.37
N GLY A 127 -22.26 3.86 -15.52
CA GLY A 127 -21.68 5.07 -14.91
C GLY A 127 -21.65 5.00 -13.38
N GLN A 128 -22.75 4.52 -12.78
CA GLN A 128 -22.89 4.35 -11.34
C GLN A 128 -21.89 3.31 -10.81
N CYS A 129 -21.79 2.17 -11.49
CA CYS A 129 -20.81 1.14 -11.20
C CYS A 129 -19.35 1.64 -11.27
N LEU A 130 -18.99 2.37 -12.33
CA LEU A 130 -17.65 2.93 -12.48
C LEU A 130 -17.30 3.84 -11.31
N ALA A 131 -18.21 4.75 -10.93
CA ALA A 131 -18.02 5.62 -9.80
C ALA A 131 -17.74 4.82 -8.51
N HIS A 132 -18.57 3.81 -8.20
CA HIS A 132 -18.47 3.03 -6.97
C HIS A 132 -17.21 2.17 -6.92
N PHE A 133 -16.92 1.42 -7.99
CA PHE A 133 -15.77 0.52 -8.01
C PHE A 133 -14.42 1.26 -8.12
N ILE A 134 -14.34 2.36 -8.88
CA ILE A 134 -13.10 3.14 -9.00
C ILE A 134 -12.82 3.88 -7.70
N MET A 135 -13.78 4.65 -7.18
CA MET A 135 -13.57 5.43 -5.96
C MET A 135 -13.37 4.54 -4.74
N GLY A 136 -14.14 3.45 -4.63
CA GLY A 136 -13.99 2.52 -3.52
C GLY A 136 -12.65 1.79 -3.55
N SER A 137 -12.17 1.39 -4.74
CA SER A 137 -10.81 0.86 -4.90
C SER A 137 -9.74 1.92 -4.59
N ALA A 138 -9.98 3.19 -4.92
CA ALA A 138 -9.06 4.28 -4.61
C ALA A 138 -8.94 4.51 -3.09
N PHE A 139 -10.03 4.42 -2.32
CA PHE A 139 -9.96 4.46 -0.84
C PHE A 139 -9.15 3.28 -0.28
N ILE A 140 -9.35 2.07 -0.78
CA ILE A 140 -8.55 0.90 -0.38
C ILE A 140 -7.07 1.12 -0.73
N ALA A 141 -6.77 1.56 -1.96
CA ALA A 141 -5.41 1.84 -2.38
C ALA A 141 -4.75 2.92 -1.51
N TYR A 142 -5.49 3.97 -1.15
CA TYR A 142 -5.01 4.99 -0.23
C TYR A 142 -4.73 4.40 1.16
N GLY A 143 -5.62 3.58 1.70
CA GLY A 143 -5.39 2.84 2.94
C GLY A 143 -4.13 1.97 2.89
N ILE A 144 -3.88 1.27 1.78
CA ILE A 144 -2.66 0.47 1.56
C ILE A 144 -1.42 1.35 1.57
N LEU A 145 -1.42 2.46 0.83
CA LEU A 145 -0.31 3.41 0.79
C LEU A 145 -0.01 3.99 2.18
N LEU A 146 -1.05 4.35 2.94
CA LEU A 146 -0.87 4.82 4.32
C LEU A 146 -0.34 3.71 5.24
N THR A 147 -0.76 2.46 5.03
CA THR A 147 -0.22 1.31 5.79
C THR A 147 1.28 1.14 5.51
N ILE A 148 1.69 1.21 4.24
CA ILE A 148 3.10 1.13 3.84
C ILE A 148 3.90 2.29 4.44
N LEU A 149 3.39 3.53 4.35
CA LEU A 149 4.04 4.70 4.91
C LEU A 149 4.18 4.61 6.43
N LEU A 150 3.13 4.15 7.12
CA LEU A 150 3.12 3.98 8.57
C LEU A 150 4.18 2.96 9.02
N LEU A 151 4.24 1.80 8.37
CA LEU A 151 5.05 0.67 8.84
C LEU A 151 6.51 0.71 8.37
N VAL A 152 6.76 1.11 7.12
CA VAL A 152 8.10 1.00 6.51
C VAL A 152 8.51 2.21 5.67
N GLY A 153 7.61 3.17 5.41
CA GLY A 153 7.87 4.31 4.54
C GLY A 153 8.32 5.59 5.25
N GLN A 154 8.42 5.62 6.57
CA GLN A 154 8.80 6.81 7.34
C GLN A 154 10.19 7.36 6.95
N LEU A 155 11.18 6.48 6.79
CA LEU A 155 12.53 6.88 6.38
C LEU A 155 12.56 7.42 4.95
N TRP A 156 11.82 6.79 4.03
CA TRP A 156 11.66 7.29 2.66
C TRP A 156 11.05 8.69 2.66
N LEU A 157 9.97 8.90 3.43
CA LEU A 157 9.29 10.18 3.52
C LEU A 157 10.23 11.29 3.99
N ARG A 158 11.06 11.03 5.02
CA ARG A 158 12.06 11.99 5.51
C ARG A 158 13.08 12.39 4.45
N ARG A 159 13.56 11.43 3.65
CA ARG A 159 14.51 11.70 2.55
C ARG A 159 13.92 12.59 1.46
N THR A 160 12.60 12.55 1.24
CA THR A 160 11.96 13.41 0.23
C THR A 160 11.95 14.90 0.62
N GLY A 161 12.14 15.23 1.90
CA GLY A 161 11.98 16.60 2.38
C GLY A 161 10.56 17.14 2.17
N ARG A 162 9.55 16.26 2.23
CA ARG A 162 8.12 16.60 2.12
C ARG A 162 7.34 15.90 3.23
N SER A 163 6.27 16.53 3.69
CA SER A 163 5.34 15.90 4.63
C SER A 163 4.42 14.95 3.88
N GLN A 164 3.82 14.00 4.60
CA GLN A 164 2.85 13.09 3.99
C GLN A 164 1.70 13.88 3.36
N GLU A 165 1.22 14.90 4.07
CA GLU A 165 0.08 15.69 3.64
C GLU A 165 0.37 16.56 2.44
N PHE A 166 1.64 16.81 2.10
CA PHE A 166 1.99 17.40 0.81
C PHE A 166 1.54 16.49 -0.33
N PHE A 167 1.89 15.21 -0.28
CA PHE A 167 1.53 14.24 -1.31
C PHE A 167 0.02 14.02 -1.35
N ASP A 168 -0.61 13.82 -0.19
CA ASP A 168 -2.06 13.64 -0.09
C ASP A 168 -2.79 14.85 -0.68
N SER A 169 -2.33 16.07 -0.37
CA SER A 169 -2.92 17.31 -0.88
C SER A 169 -2.73 17.51 -2.38
N VAL A 170 -1.59 17.07 -2.96
CA VAL A 170 -1.38 17.09 -4.42
C VAL A 170 -2.37 16.17 -5.12
N VAL A 171 -2.56 14.95 -4.61
CA VAL A 171 -3.52 13.99 -5.18
C VAL A 171 -4.95 14.50 -5.04
N ILE A 172 -5.32 15.01 -3.87
CA ILE A 172 -6.63 15.63 -3.63
C ILE A 172 -6.85 16.81 -4.60
N SER A 173 -5.82 17.62 -4.85
CA SER A 173 -5.88 18.73 -5.79
C SER A 173 -6.14 18.28 -7.22
N ALA A 174 -5.35 17.32 -7.69
CA ALA A 174 -5.45 16.80 -9.04
C ALA A 174 -6.81 16.10 -9.26
N TRP A 175 -7.23 15.26 -8.31
CA TRP A 175 -8.50 14.55 -8.37
C TRP A 175 -9.68 15.53 -8.36
N GLY A 176 -9.68 16.51 -7.43
CA GLY A 176 -10.74 17.51 -7.36
C GLY A 176 -10.85 18.35 -8.63
N CYS A 177 -9.71 18.67 -9.26
CA CYS A 177 -9.68 19.42 -10.52
C CYS A 177 -10.32 18.59 -11.65
N VAL A 178 -9.88 17.35 -11.83
CA VAL A 178 -10.48 16.43 -12.83
C VAL A 178 -11.98 16.29 -12.57
N ASN A 179 -12.39 15.95 -11.35
CA ASN A 179 -13.79 15.76 -10.99
C ASN A 179 -14.65 17.00 -11.27
N THR A 180 -14.14 18.20 -10.97
CA THR A 180 -14.86 19.46 -11.23
C THR A 180 -15.17 19.63 -12.72
N PHE A 181 -14.23 19.28 -13.60
CA PHE A 181 -14.36 19.54 -15.03
C PHE A 181 -14.90 18.36 -15.84
N THR A 182 -14.95 17.16 -15.28
CA THR A 182 -15.43 15.96 -15.98
C THR A 182 -16.82 15.50 -15.56
N GLU A 183 -17.31 15.90 -14.39
CA GLU A 183 -18.58 15.38 -13.85
C GLU A 183 -19.80 15.92 -14.62
N HIS A 184 -19.88 17.24 -14.80
CA HIS A 184 -20.94 17.82 -15.62
C HIS A 184 -20.54 17.80 -17.10
N ARG A 185 -21.46 17.33 -17.94
CA ARG A 185 -21.31 17.43 -19.40
C ARG A 185 -21.58 18.86 -19.83
N TRP A 186 -20.51 19.67 -19.89
CA TRP A 186 -20.56 21.07 -20.30
C TRP A 186 -21.34 21.25 -21.60
N GLY A 187 -22.33 22.14 -21.58
CA GLY A 187 -23.26 22.36 -22.70
C GLY A 187 -24.60 21.63 -22.58
N THR A 188 -24.82 20.86 -21.50
CA THR A 188 -26.11 20.24 -21.17
C THR A 188 -26.76 20.90 -19.94
N ALA A 189 -28.04 20.60 -19.68
CA ALA A 189 -28.72 21.12 -18.51
C ALA A 189 -28.21 20.46 -17.22
N TRP A 190 -28.06 21.25 -16.16
CA TRP A 190 -27.64 20.74 -14.84
C TRP A 190 -28.71 19.84 -14.24
N VAL A 191 -28.30 18.65 -13.81
CA VAL A 191 -29.16 17.71 -13.09
C VAL A 191 -28.85 17.74 -11.58
N ARG A 192 -29.78 17.27 -10.74
CA ARG A 192 -29.67 17.32 -9.26
C ARG A 192 -28.34 16.75 -8.72
N ASN A 193 -27.83 15.68 -9.33
CA ASN A 193 -26.60 15.02 -8.88
C ASN A 193 -25.33 15.81 -9.28
N ASP A 194 -25.35 16.49 -10.43
CA ASP A 194 -24.24 17.30 -10.94
C ASP A 194 -23.78 18.36 -9.94
N TRP A 195 -24.73 18.99 -9.25
CA TRP A 195 -24.44 20.02 -8.25
C TRP A 195 -23.60 19.47 -7.09
N GLN A 196 -24.00 18.34 -6.51
CA GLN A 196 -23.30 17.75 -5.36
C GLN A 196 -21.91 17.27 -5.75
N HIS A 197 -21.79 16.57 -6.88
CA HIS A 197 -20.52 15.99 -7.30
C HIS A 197 -19.53 17.05 -7.83
N THR A 198 -20.00 18.03 -8.61
CA THR A 198 -19.12 19.11 -9.10
C THR A 198 -18.63 19.98 -7.95
N THR A 199 -19.50 20.37 -7.02
CA THR A 199 -19.10 21.19 -5.86
C THR A 199 -18.16 20.44 -4.91
N MET A 200 -18.32 19.12 -4.78
CA MET A 200 -17.37 18.27 -4.07
C MET A 200 -15.98 18.31 -4.73
N GLY A 201 -15.91 18.24 -6.07
CA GLY A 201 -14.67 18.45 -6.82
C GLY A 201 -14.02 19.80 -6.52
N ILE A 202 -14.83 20.87 -6.48
CA ILE A 202 -14.35 22.23 -6.20
C ILE A 202 -13.71 22.33 -4.81
N VAL A 203 -14.39 21.81 -3.79
CA VAL A 203 -13.86 21.81 -2.42
C VAL A 203 -12.57 21.00 -2.36
N TRP A 204 -12.50 19.85 -3.03
CA TRP A 204 -11.29 19.03 -3.05
C TRP A 204 -10.09 19.79 -3.61
N TRP A 205 -10.20 20.42 -4.78
CA TRP A 205 -9.01 21.07 -5.34
C TRP A 205 -8.62 22.36 -4.63
N CYS A 206 -9.60 23.16 -4.19
CA CYS A 206 -9.32 24.36 -3.39
C CYS A 206 -8.62 24.00 -2.07
N ALA A 207 -9.15 23.01 -1.35
CA ALA A 207 -8.55 22.57 -0.10
C ALA A 207 -7.21 21.86 -0.33
N GLY A 208 -7.07 21.06 -1.37
CA GLY A 208 -5.80 20.46 -1.75
C GLY A 208 -4.70 21.50 -1.96
N LEU A 209 -4.98 22.59 -2.69
CA LEU A 209 -4.01 23.68 -2.86
C LEU A 209 -3.63 24.32 -1.51
N ALA A 210 -4.60 24.53 -0.62
CA ALA A 210 -4.33 25.02 0.73
C ALA A 210 -3.49 24.02 1.55
N GLY A 211 -3.74 22.72 1.43
CA GLY A 211 -2.97 21.67 2.09
C GLY A 211 -1.52 21.60 1.59
N VAL A 212 -1.30 21.77 0.28
CA VAL A 212 0.05 21.91 -0.31
C VAL A 212 0.78 23.11 0.29
N TRP A 213 0.10 24.27 0.38
CA TRP A 213 0.68 25.47 0.96
C TRP A 213 1.06 25.30 2.43
N LEU A 214 0.17 24.70 3.23
CA LEU A 214 0.40 24.45 4.67
C LEU A 214 1.40 23.34 4.97
N SER A 215 1.84 22.60 3.94
CA SER A 215 2.81 21.51 4.09
C SER A 215 4.26 21.98 4.27
N LYS A 216 4.49 23.30 4.35
CA LYS A 216 5.81 23.92 4.49
C LYS A 216 5.82 24.92 5.65
N GLY A 217 6.83 24.81 6.52
CA GLY A 217 7.12 25.73 7.62
C GLY A 217 7.70 27.07 7.13
N ARG A 218 7.87 28.02 8.06
CA ARG A 218 8.44 29.35 7.77
C ARG A 218 9.90 29.29 7.29
N ASP A 219 10.65 28.36 7.85
CA ASP A 219 12.02 27.99 7.50
C ASP A 219 12.11 27.13 6.24
N GLY A 220 10.95 26.72 5.71
CA GLY A 220 10.84 25.83 4.59
C GLY A 220 10.90 24.34 4.92
N ALA A 221 10.96 23.98 6.20
CA ALA A 221 10.93 22.59 6.63
C ALA A 221 9.57 21.93 6.31
N PRO A 222 9.53 20.60 6.11
CA PRO A 222 8.28 19.87 5.93
C PRO A 222 7.38 20.00 7.16
N LYS A 223 6.09 20.28 6.94
CA LYS A 223 5.12 20.43 8.02
C LYS A 223 3.88 19.56 7.78
N ARG A 224 3.47 18.79 8.81
CA ARG A 224 2.21 18.05 8.81
C ARG A 224 1.03 19.04 8.95
N ASN A 225 -0.12 18.73 8.36
CA ASN A 225 -1.30 19.59 8.50
C ASN A 225 -2.61 18.79 8.40
N PHE A 226 -3.71 19.37 8.83
CA PHE A 226 -4.98 18.66 8.99
C PHE A 226 -5.82 18.58 7.69
N ILE A 227 -5.42 19.27 6.62
CA ILE A 227 -6.29 19.54 5.46
C ILE A 227 -6.75 18.27 4.76
N PRO A 228 -5.90 17.26 4.45
CA PRO A 228 -6.36 16.03 3.82
C PRO A 228 -7.44 15.31 4.65
N GLY A 229 -7.25 15.23 5.97
CA GLY A 229 -8.24 14.63 6.87
C GLY A 229 -9.55 15.42 6.88
N PHE A 230 -9.48 16.75 6.86
CA PHE A 230 -10.65 17.62 6.86
C PHE A 230 -11.47 17.52 5.57
N VAL A 231 -10.82 17.50 4.40
CA VAL A 231 -11.52 17.33 3.11
C VAL A 231 -12.30 16.02 3.08
N ILE A 232 -11.68 14.94 3.57
CA ILE A 232 -12.33 13.64 3.61
C ILE A 232 -13.46 13.62 4.64
N LEU A 233 -13.33 14.32 5.77
CA LEU A 233 -14.40 14.50 6.74
C LEU A 233 -15.62 15.18 6.12
N VAL A 234 -15.43 16.31 5.45
CA VAL A 234 -16.51 17.06 4.76
C VAL A 234 -17.15 16.20 3.67
N THR A 235 -16.34 15.44 2.94
CA THR A 235 -16.81 14.49 1.93
C THR A 235 -17.71 13.42 2.56
N GLY A 236 -17.31 12.85 3.70
CA GLY A 236 -18.11 11.88 4.43
C GLY A 236 -19.46 12.45 4.88
N TRP A 237 -19.49 13.71 5.35
CA TRP A 237 -20.74 14.39 5.68
C TRP A 237 -21.65 14.52 4.46
N ALA A 238 -21.12 15.01 3.34
CA ALA A 238 -21.90 15.18 2.11
C ALA A 238 -22.45 13.83 1.60
N MET A 239 -21.65 12.77 1.65
CA MET A 239 -22.04 11.42 1.25
C MET A 239 -23.06 10.79 2.20
N SER A 240 -23.01 11.10 3.50
CA SER A 240 -24.00 10.61 4.48
C SER A 240 -25.41 11.17 4.24
N ALA A 241 -25.50 12.31 3.53
CA ALA A 241 -26.73 12.98 3.16
C ALA A 241 -27.05 12.87 1.65
N HIS A 242 -26.32 12.02 0.93
CA HIS A 242 -26.52 11.84 -0.50
C HIS A 242 -27.87 11.14 -0.76
N PRO A 243 -28.77 11.71 -1.58
CA PRO A 243 -30.10 11.14 -1.80
C PRO A 243 -30.01 9.80 -2.51
N GLN A 244 -30.80 8.84 -2.04
CA GLN A 244 -30.90 7.49 -2.59
C GLN A 244 -32.36 7.11 -2.78
N THR A 245 -32.64 6.29 -3.79
CA THR A 245 -34.01 5.84 -4.12
C THR A 245 -34.45 4.65 -3.26
N MET A 246 -33.50 3.80 -2.83
CA MET A 246 -33.77 2.63 -2.01
C MET A 246 -33.39 2.84 -0.53
N PRO A 247 -34.22 2.44 0.44
CA PRO A 247 -33.90 2.58 1.87
C PRO A 247 -32.60 1.87 2.27
N ILE A 248 -32.34 0.67 1.76
CA ILE A 248 -31.10 -0.07 2.05
C ILE A 248 -29.87 0.64 1.50
N SER A 249 -29.98 1.25 0.31
CA SER A 249 -28.93 2.07 -0.28
C SER A 249 -28.66 3.32 0.56
N ALA A 250 -29.73 4.01 0.99
CA ALA A 250 -29.63 5.20 1.83
C ALA A 250 -28.90 4.90 3.15
N MET A 251 -29.24 3.79 3.82
CA MET A 251 -28.57 3.38 5.05
C MET A 251 -27.10 2.98 4.82
N THR A 252 -26.81 2.29 3.72
CA THR A 252 -25.43 1.90 3.37
C THR A 252 -24.56 3.13 3.08
N HIS A 253 -25.06 4.09 2.28
CA HIS A 253 -24.38 5.36 2.01
C HIS A 253 -24.22 6.22 3.26
N LYS A 254 -25.20 6.22 4.17
CA LYS A 254 -25.11 6.91 5.45
C LYS A 254 -23.96 6.37 6.30
N ILE A 255 -23.84 5.04 6.41
CA ILE A 255 -22.73 4.42 7.14
C ILE A 255 -21.41 4.63 6.43
N PHE A 256 -21.33 4.52 5.10
CA PHE A 256 -20.15 4.92 4.35
C PHE A 256 -19.69 6.35 4.69
N GLY A 257 -20.63 7.30 4.68
CA GLY A 257 -20.36 8.69 5.04
C GLY A 257 -19.85 8.84 6.47
N TYR A 258 -20.45 8.14 7.44
CA TYR A 258 -19.98 8.15 8.83
C TYR A 258 -18.60 7.52 9.00
N THR A 259 -18.31 6.40 8.33
CA THR A 259 -16.98 5.79 8.32
C THR A 259 -15.94 6.75 7.76
N LEU A 260 -16.28 7.47 6.68
CA LEU A 260 -15.40 8.44 6.04
C LEU A 260 -15.19 9.70 6.90
N MET A 261 -16.24 10.17 7.57
CA MET A 261 -16.16 11.23 8.59
C MET A 261 -15.24 10.82 9.75
N SER A 262 -15.43 9.61 10.29
CA SER A 262 -14.57 9.06 11.34
C SER A 262 -13.13 8.95 10.89
N MET A 263 -12.88 8.57 9.62
CA MET A 263 -11.54 8.51 9.05
C MET A 263 -10.89 9.89 9.07
N GLY A 264 -11.55 10.90 8.50
CA GLY A 264 -11.04 12.27 8.48
C GLY A 264 -10.81 12.83 9.89
N PHE A 265 -11.74 12.61 10.80
CA PHE A 265 -11.65 13.06 12.19
C PHE A 265 -10.50 12.40 12.95
N THR A 266 -10.39 11.07 12.87
CA THR A 266 -9.31 10.32 13.53
C THR A 266 -7.95 10.65 12.92
N ARG A 267 -7.88 10.97 11.62
CA ARG A 267 -6.64 11.47 10.99
C ARG A 267 -6.21 12.82 11.55
N ILE A 268 -7.15 13.74 11.78
CA ILE A 268 -6.85 15.02 12.43
C ILE A 268 -6.36 14.79 13.87
N ILE A 269 -7.01 13.88 14.62
CA ILE A 269 -6.56 13.52 15.97
C ILE A 269 -5.14 12.95 15.95
N GLU A 270 -4.86 12.03 15.03
CA GLU A 270 -3.55 11.41 14.87
C GLU A 270 -2.47 12.48 14.65
N ILE A 271 -2.68 13.39 13.70
CA ILE A 271 -1.69 14.42 13.36
C ILE A 271 -1.50 15.40 14.52
N SER A 272 -2.60 15.98 15.02
CA SER A 272 -2.53 17.10 15.95
C SER A 272 -2.26 16.70 17.41
N PHE A 273 -2.68 15.50 17.84
CA PHE A 273 -2.61 15.10 19.25
C PHE A 273 -1.71 13.89 19.50
N VAL A 274 -1.74 12.87 18.63
CA VAL A 274 -0.90 11.67 18.81
C VAL A 274 0.53 11.96 18.37
N LEU A 275 0.70 12.46 17.15
CA LEU A 275 1.99 12.81 16.57
C LEU A 275 2.44 14.23 16.94
N LYS A 276 1.51 15.14 17.26
CA LYS A 276 1.79 16.55 17.54
C LYS A 276 2.61 17.18 16.41
N ASP A 277 2.15 16.98 15.18
CA ASP A 277 2.78 17.40 13.93
C ASP A 277 4.17 16.78 13.63
N LYS A 278 4.63 15.81 14.43
CA LYS A 278 5.86 15.05 14.15
C LYS A 278 5.65 14.06 13.01
N THR A 279 6.76 13.62 12.41
CA THR A 279 6.74 12.64 11.31
C THR A 279 6.29 11.26 11.79
N GLY A 280 6.75 10.82 12.97
CA GLY A 280 6.38 9.57 13.63
C GLY A 280 6.52 9.69 15.15
N VAL A 281 6.16 8.61 15.88
CA VAL A 281 6.23 8.55 17.35
C VAL A 281 7.68 8.53 17.83
N SER A 282 8.49 7.67 17.20
CA SER A 282 9.91 7.51 17.46
C SER A 282 10.77 8.13 16.35
N GLU A 283 12.01 8.46 16.69
CA GLU A 283 12.97 8.99 15.72
C GLU A 283 13.47 7.91 14.76
N ASP A 284 13.62 6.67 15.20
CA ASP A 284 14.01 5.54 14.34
C ASP A 284 12.84 4.97 13.51
N GLY A 285 11.60 5.34 13.85
CA GLY A 285 10.38 4.91 13.16
C GLY A 285 9.96 3.48 13.48
N THR A 286 10.50 2.87 14.54
CA THR A 286 10.17 1.50 14.95
C THR A 286 8.95 1.43 15.86
N GLU A 287 8.77 2.45 16.70
CA GLU A 287 7.59 2.55 17.56
C GLU A 287 6.37 3.11 16.83
N LEU A 288 5.23 2.46 17.05
CA LEU A 288 3.93 2.81 16.48
C LEU A 288 2.90 2.94 17.59
N ASN A 289 2.06 3.97 17.51
CA ASN A 289 0.89 4.06 18.36
C ASN A 289 -0.28 3.32 17.70
N SER A 290 -1.01 2.50 18.46
CA SER A 290 -2.15 1.73 17.94
C SER A 290 -3.22 2.62 17.28
N PHE A 291 -3.37 3.86 17.73
CA PHE A 291 -4.31 4.83 17.17
C PHE A 291 -4.01 5.17 15.70
N GLN A 292 -2.75 5.08 15.26
CA GLN A 292 -2.37 5.38 13.87
C GLN A 292 -2.97 4.39 12.86
N TYR A 293 -3.35 3.19 13.30
CA TYR A 293 -4.05 2.23 12.44
C TYR A 293 -5.52 2.58 12.23
N VAL A 294 -6.14 3.39 13.10
CA VAL A 294 -7.56 3.73 13.03
C VAL A 294 -7.92 4.46 11.72
N PRO A 295 -7.30 5.61 11.36
CA PRO A 295 -7.61 6.28 10.10
C PRO A 295 -7.28 5.40 8.89
N VAL A 296 -6.22 4.61 8.99
CA VAL A 296 -5.82 3.69 7.92
C VAL A 296 -6.88 2.61 7.69
N PHE A 297 -7.33 1.92 8.74
CA PHE A 297 -8.36 0.87 8.64
C PHE A 297 -9.70 1.44 8.13
N LEU A 298 -10.09 2.63 8.59
CA LEU A 298 -11.33 3.26 8.15
C LEU A 298 -11.33 3.56 6.64
N LEU A 299 -10.17 3.79 5.99
CA LEU A 299 -10.07 3.87 4.53
C LEU A 299 -10.39 2.54 3.83
N TYR A 300 -9.88 1.42 4.36
CA TYR A 300 -10.24 0.10 3.83
C TYR A 300 -11.76 -0.13 3.96
N ALA A 301 -12.31 0.16 5.13
CA ALA A 301 -13.75 0.01 5.38
C ALA A 301 -14.59 0.90 4.46
N SER A 302 -14.26 2.19 4.36
CA SER A 302 -14.93 3.12 3.45
C SER A 302 -14.87 2.65 2.00
N GLY A 303 -13.74 2.09 1.55
CA GLY A 303 -13.63 1.58 0.19
C GLY A 303 -14.54 0.38 -0.10
N PHE A 304 -14.60 -0.61 0.80
CA PHE A 304 -15.54 -1.73 0.66
C PHE A 304 -17.00 -1.30 0.78
N LEU A 305 -17.32 -0.39 1.70
CA LEU A 305 -18.67 0.19 1.82
C LEU A 305 -19.10 0.87 0.52
N PHE A 306 -18.21 1.67 -0.09
CA PHE A 306 -18.51 2.36 -1.33
C PHE A 306 -18.63 1.40 -2.52
N MET A 307 -17.72 0.44 -2.67
CA MET A 307 -17.83 -0.60 -3.72
C MET A 307 -19.11 -1.41 -3.58
N GLY A 308 -19.53 -1.68 -2.35
CA GLY A 308 -20.72 -2.46 -2.04
C GLY A 308 -22.05 -1.69 -2.16
N ALA A 309 -22.05 -0.41 -2.53
CA ALA A 309 -23.25 0.43 -2.55
C ALA A 309 -23.83 0.67 -3.97
N THR A 310 -23.50 -0.17 -4.95
CA THR A 310 -24.06 -0.05 -6.31
C THR A 310 -25.56 -0.29 -6.33
N GLU A 311 -26.28 0.33 -7.27
CA GLU A 311 -27.74 0.20 -7.36
C GLU A 311 -28.17 -1.27 -7.52
N GLU A 312 -27.54 -2.02 -8.43
CA GLU A 312 -27.86 -3.42 -8.67
C GLU A 312 -27.52 -4.31 -7.46
N GLN A 313 -26.42 -4.03 -6.76
CA GLN A 313 -26.06 -4.76 -5.55
C GLN A 313 -27.02 -4.48 -4.40
N MET A 314 -27.47 -3.23 -4.25
CA MET A 314 -28.48 -2.86 -3.26
C MET A 314 -29.84 -3.49 -3.56
N ALA A 315 -30.22 -3.60 -4.83
CA ALA A 315 -31.42 -4.31 -5.24
C ALA A 315 -31.33 -5.81 -4.90
N LEU A 316 -30.19 -6.45 -5.20
CA LEU A 316 -29.95 -7.86 -4.86
C LEU A 316 -30.02 -8.11 -3.35
N VAL A 317 -29.37 -7.27 -2.55
CA VAL A 317 -29.38 -7.42 -1.08
C VAL A 317 -30.80 -7.23 -0.52
N ALA A 318 -31.57 -6.28 -1.07
CA ALA A 318 -32.97 -6.08 -0.70
C ALA A 318 -33.85 -7.29 -1.07
N GLU A 319 -33.63 -7.90 -2.23
CA GLU A 319 -34.39 -9.07 -2.70
C GLU A 319 -34.11 -10.32 -1.85
N ILE A 320 -32.85 -10.54 -1.47
CA ILE A 320 -32.47 -11.67 -0.58
C ILE A 320 -33.00 -11.45 0.85
N GLY A 321 -33.37 -10.22 1.22
CA GLY A 321 -33.91 -9.89 2.54
C GLY A 321 -32.85 -9.79 3.63
N ILE A 322 -31.58 -9.55 3.26
CA ILE A 322 -30.51 -9.28 4.23
C ILE A 322 -30.68 -7.85 4.73
N ASP A 323 -30.68 -7.66 6.06
CA ASP A 323 -30.75 -6.33 6.63
C ASP A 323 -29.43 -5.55 6.43
N HIS A 324 -29.53 -4.23 6.36
CA HIS A 324 -28.38 -3.36 6.12
C HIS A 324 -27.25 -3.54 7.16
N VAL A 325 -27.55 -3.85 8.43
CA VAL A 325 -26.52 -4.00 9.46
C VAL A 325 -25.68 -5.26 9.19
N ALA A 326 -26.34 -6.40 8.95
CA ALA A 326 -25.63 -7.63 8.59
C ALA A 326 -24.78 -7.42 7.33
N TYR A 327 -25.33 -6.77 6.30
CA TYR A 327 -24.60 -6.46 5.08
C TYR A 327 -23.37 -5.57 5.32
N ILE A 328 -23.51 -4.50 6.09
CA ILE A 328 -22.40 -3.61 6.47
C ILE A 328 -21.32 -4.36 7.24
N LEU A 329 -21.69 -5.25 8.18
CA LEU A 329 -20.73 -6.05 8.94
C LEU A 329 -19.94 -7.01 8.04
N ILE A 330 -20.56 -7.55 6.98
CA ILE A 330 -19.86 -8.34 5.96
C ILE A 330 -18.80 -7.47 5.26
N LEU A 331 -19.16 -6.25 4.84
CA LEU A 331 -18.21 -5.35 4.16
C LEU A 331 -17.04 -4.93 5.08
N TYR A 332 -17.31 -4.66 6.36
CA TYR A 332 -16.27 -4.43 7.36
C TYR A 332 -15.38 -5.66 7.56
N SER A 333 -15.95 -6.86 7.53
CA SER A 333 -15.19 -8.12 7.65
C SER A 333 -14.22 -8.28 6.47
N LEU A 334 -14.66 -7.98 5.24
CA LEU A 334 -13.78 -7.97 4.06
C LEU A 334 -12.65 -6.94 4.20
N ALA A 335 -12.95 -5.75 4.76
CA ALA A 335 -11.95 -4.73 5.05
C ALA A 335 -10.89 -5.23 6.05
N PHE A 336 -11.30 -5.92 7.13
CA PHE A 336 -10.36 -6.50 8.09
C PHE A 336 -9.48 -7.59 7.48
N VAL A 337 -10.05 -8.46 6.64
CA VAL A 337 -9.28 -9.52 5.96
C VAL A 337 -8.23 -8.91 5.03
N LEU A 338 -8.59 -7.90 4.24
CA LEU A 338 -7.63 -7.23 3.36
C LEU A 338 -6.57 -6.45 4.15
N PHE A 339 -6.99 -5.73 5.20
CA PHE A 339 -6.09 -5.02 6.09
C PHE A 339 -5.07 -5.96 6.75
N LEU A 340 -5.53 -7.11 7.28
CA LEU A 340 -4.66 -8.15 7.83
C LEU A 340 -3.68 -8.67 6.77
N PHE A 341 -4.17 -8.98 5.57
CA PHE A 341 -3.33 -9.51 4.50
C PHE A 341 -2.21 -8.53 4.11
N VAL A 342 -2.52 -7.23 3.98
CA VAL A 342 -1.54 -6.19 3.70
C VAL A 342 -0.52 -6.06 4.84
N ASN A 343 -0.96 -6.11 6.10
CA ASN A 343 -0.05 -6.12 7.25
C ASN A 343 0.87 -7.35 7.24
N ILE A 344 0.38 -8.54 6.89
CA ILE A 344 1.21 -9.75 6.75
C ILE A 344 2.28 -9.55 5.68
N LEU A 345 1.90 -9.02 4.51
CA LEU A 345 2.86 -8.75 3.42
C LEU A 345 3.95 -7.76 3.85
N ILE A 346 3.57 -6.67 4.52
CA ILE A 346 4.52 -5.67 5.00
C ILE A 346 5.39 -6.24 6.13
N TYR A 347 4.82 -7.05 7.02
CA TYR A 347 5.56 -7.73 8.08
C TYR A 347 6.65 -8.67 7.52
N VAL A 348 6.31 -9.48 6.50
CA VAL A 348 7.28 -10.36 5.83
C VAL A 348 8.41 -9.55 5.20
N TYR A 349 8.07 -8.42 4.57
CA TYR A 349 9.06 -7.48 4.04
C TYR A 349 9.96 -6.92 5.14
N ASP A 350 9.37 -6.31 6.16
CA ASP A 350 10.07 -5.57 7.22
C ASP A 350 11.01 -6.47 8.03
N ARG A 351 10.53 -7.63 8.48
CA ARG A 351 11.34 -8.59 9.25
C ARG A 351 12.58 -9.06 8.50
N SER A 352 12.47 -9.18 7.18
CA SER A 352 13.58 -9.66 6.36
C SER A 352 14.52 -8.52 5.96
N ALA A 353 13.97 -7.37 5.56
CA ALA A 353 14.74 -6.21 5.12
C ALA A 353 15.47 -5.50 6.27
N ASN A 354 14.91 -5.53 7.49
CA ASN A 354 15.44 -4.88 8.68
C ASN A 354 15.90 -5.88 9.76
N ALA A 355 16.16 -7.14 9.40
CA ALA A 355 16.56 -8.21 10.32
C ALA A 355 17.73 -7.81 11.25
N ALA A 356 18.74 -7.10 10.73
CA ALA A 356 19.90 -6.65 11.48
C ALA A 356 19.55 -5.61 12.57
N THR A 357 18.55 -4.75 12.32
CA THR A 357 18.05 -3.78 13.31
C THR A 357 17.40 -4.49 14.49
N PHE A 358 16.66 -5.58 14.22
CA PHE A 358 16.01 -6.40 15.24
C PHE A 358 16.97 -7.37 15.98
N ALA A 359 18.17 -7.59 15.45
CA ALA A 359 19.17 -8.50 16.02
C ALA A 359 20.09 -7.86 17.07
N LYS A 360 19.92 -6.57 17.41
CA LYS A 360 20.69 -5.92 18.48
C LYS A 360 20.49 -6.70 19.81
N PRO A 361 21.57 -7.24 20.42
CA PRO A 361 21.42 -8.05 21.62
C PRO A 361 21.06 -7.19 22.82
N THR A 362 20.02 -7.57 23.56
CA THR A 362 19.95 -7.28 24.99
C THR A 362 21.20 -7.87 25.66
N ALA A 363 21.88 -7.07 26.49
CA ALA A 363 23.26 -7.25 26.98
C ALA A 363 23.63 -8.57 27.71
N ASN A 364 22.80 -9.62 27.73
CA ASN A 364 23.03 -10.85 28.53
C ASN A 364 23.06 -12.18 27.73
N GLY A 365 23.22 -12.16 26.41
CA GLY A 365 23.08 -13.37 25.56
C GLY A 365 24.36 -13.97 24.96
N ARG A 366 25.56 -13.62 25.44
CA ARG A 366 26.84 -13.87 24.73
C ARG A 366 27.18 -15.34 24.42
N ALA A 367 26.56 -16.33 25.05
CA ALA A 367 26.91 -17.75 24.87
C ALA A 367 26.11 -18.49 23.78
N ARG A 368 24.90 -18.03 23.40
CA ARG A 368 24.06 -18.70 22.38
C ARG A 368 24.16 -18.09 20.98
N ALA A 369 24.83 -16.95 20.85
CA ALA A 369 25.00 -16.25 19.58
C ALA A 369 26.06 -16.91 18.69
N ASN A 370 27.13 -17.48 19.25
CA ASN A 370 28.23 -18.04 18.44
C ASN A 370 27.83 -19.27 17.62
N GLU A 371 27.02 -20.19 18.15
CA GLU A 371 26.59 -21.38 17.40
C GLU A 371 25.63 -21.03 16.25
N ARG A 372 24.74 -20.04 16.43
CA ARG A 372 23.83 -19.58 15.38
C ARG A 372 24.52 -18.71 14.32
N VAL A 373 25.52 -17.92 14.72
CA VAL A 373 26.30 -17.06 13.82
C VAL A 373 27.24 -17.89 12.94
N GLU A 374 27.76 -19.02 13.41
CA GLU A 374 28.54 -19.94 12.57
C GLU A 374 27.67 -20.68 11.55
N GLU A 375 26.44 -21.08 11.93
CA GLU A 375 25.49 -21.76 11.04
C GLU A 375 24.90 -20.80 9.98
N GLU A 376 24.51 -19.57 10.39
CA GLU A 376 24.09 -18.50 9.49
C GLU A 376 25.26 -17.96 8.64
N GLY A 377 26.47 -17.92 9.19
CA GLY A 377 27.69 -17.52 8.48
C GLY A 377 28.04 -18.47 7.34
N ARG A 378 27.98 -19.79 7.57
CA ARG A 378 28.20 -20.79 6.52
C ARG A 378 27.10 -20.80 5.44
N LEU A 379 25.85 -20.54 5.82
CA LEU A 379 24.74 -20.41 4.85
C LEU A 379 24.83 -19.11 4.04
N ARG A 380 25.40 -18.05 4.63
CA ARG A 380 25.60 -16.75 3.98
C ARG A 380 26.80 -16.77 3.03
N ASP A 381 27.90 -17.43 3.40
CA ASP A 381 29.09 -17.61 2.56
C ASP A 381 28.78 -18.47 1.30
N ALA A 382 27.96 -19.51 1.47
CA ALA A 382 27.48 -20.32 0.34
C ALA A 382 26.51 -19.56 -0.58
N GLY A 383 25.83 -18.53 -0.07
CA GLY A 383 24.95 -17.66 -0.86
C GLY A 383 25.69 -16.50 -1.54
N GLU A 384 26.75 -15.97 -0.91
CA GLU A 384 27.55 -14.84 -1.43
C GLU A 384 28.29 -15.24 -2.72
N PHE A 385 28.72 -16.50 -2.83
CA PHE A 385 29.37 -17.04 -4.03
C PHE A 385 28.42 -17.20 -5.24
N GLU A 386 27.09 -17.20 -5.04
CA GLU A 386 26.09 -17.12 -6.11
C GLU A 386 25.57 -15.67 -6.36
N LEU A 387 25.92 -14.71 -5.48
CA LEU A 387 25.39 -13.35 -5.44
C LEU A 387 26.40 -12.26 -5.86
N GLU A 388 27.67 -12.59 -6.05
CA GLU A 388 28.74 -11.64 -6.42
C GLU A 388 28.52 -10.97 -7.81
N GLY A 389 27.56 -11.46 -8.62
CA GLY A 389 27.12 -10.87 -9.90
C GLY A 389 25.86 -9.97 -9.85
N LEU A 390 25.38 -9.62 -8.65
CA LEU A 390 24.10 -8.91 -8.44
C LEU A 390 24.22 -7.57 -7.69
N MET A 391 25.44 -7.11 -7.42
CA MET A 391 25.70 -5.78 -6.88
C MET A 391 25.35 -4.72 -7.94
N SER A 392 24.49 -3.76 -7.60
CA SER A 392 24.36 -2.51 -8.34
C SER A 392 25.08 -1.43 -7.56
N ASP A 393 25.92 -0.64 -8.22
CA ASP A 393 26.71 0.45 -7.62
C ASP A 393 25.84 1.38 -6.73
N ASP A 394 24.56 1.57 -7.06
CA ASP A 394 23.61 2.40 -6.29
C ASP A 394 23.10 1.75 -4.97
N GLU A 395 22.93 0.41 -4.93
CA GLU A 395 22.49 -0.31 -3.70
C GLU A 395 23.68 -0.54 -2.75
N ASP A 396 24.89 -0.67 -3.29
CA ASP A 396 26.13 -0.72 -2.51
C ASP A 396 26.37 0.60 -1.79
N GLU A 397 26.12 1.74 -2.44
CA GLU A 397 26.16 3.05 -1.79
C GLU A 397 25.08 3.17 -0.71
N GLU A 398 23.84 2.71 -0.92
CA GLU A 398 22.79 2.76 0.10
C GLU A 398 23.12 1.87 1.31
N HIS A 399 23.60 0.64 1.09
CA HIS A 399 24.00 -0.28 2.15
C HIS A 399 25.31 0.14 2.84
N ALA A 400 26.27 0.74 2.13
CA ALA A 400 27.51 1.27 2.69
C ALA A 400 27.27 2.57 3.47
N THR A 401 26.40 3.44 2.99
CA THR A 401 26.02 4.69 3.68
C THR A 401 25.22 4.40 4.94
N ARG A 402 24.27 3.45 4.87
CA ARG A 402 23.54 2.97 6.06
C ARG A 402 24.47 2.30 7.08
N ARG A 403 25.48 1.53 6.63
CA ARG A 403 26.54 0.99 7.51
C ARG A 403 27.40 2.09 8.13
N LYS A 404 27.74 3.16 7.40
CA LYS A 404 28.50 4.32 7.93
C LYS A 404 27.70 5.11 8.97
N LEU A 405 26.42 5.37 8.74
CA LEU A 405 25.55 6.07 9.69
C LEU A 405 25.43 5.28 11.00
N LEU A 406 25.13 3.98 10.92
CA LEU A 406 25.06 3.10 12.09
C LEU A 406 26.40 2.97 12.83
N ARG A 407 27.54 3.09 12.14
CA ARG A 407 28.87 3.07 12.77
C ARG A 407 29.21 4.39 13.46
N ASN A 408 28.74 5.52 12.92
CA ASN A 408 28.95 6.82 13.53
C ASN A 408 28.08 7.01 14.78
N ASP A 409 26.84 6.51 14.78
CA ASP A 409 25.97 6.54 15.95
C ASP A 409 26.55 5.71 17.12
N VAL A 410 27.19 4.57 16.82
CA VAL A 410 27.89 3.74 17.83
C VAL A 410 29.17 4.41 18.34
N ALA A 411 29.89 5.13 17.46
CA ALA A 411 31.10 5.84 17.83
C ALA A 411 30.83 7.10 18.68
N GLU A 412 29.68 7.76 18.51
CA GLU A 412 29.24 8.87 19.37
C GLU A 412 28.81 8.38 20.76
N ASP A 413 28.13 7.22 20.87
CA ASP A 413 27.75 6.63 22.16
C ASP A 413 28.97 6.14 22.97
N ASP A 414 29.99 5.58 22.31
CA ASP A 414 31.24 5.15 22.98
C ASP A 414 32.14 6.34 23.40
N ALA A 415 32.03 7.50 22.73
CA ALA A 415 32.81 8.69 23.06
C ALA A 415 32.29 9.43 24.32
N VAL A 416 31.03 9.21 24.71
CA VAL A 416 30.41 9.86 25.87
C VAL A 416 30.64 9.09 27.19
N LEU A 417 31.12 7.84 27.13
CA LEU A 417 31.38 6.99 28.31
C LEU A 417 32.85 6.91 28.78
N GLY A 418 33.71 7.82 28.31
CA GLY A 418 35.08 7.98 28.80
C GLY A 418 35.16 8.63 30.19
N SER A 419 35.02 7.84 31.26
CA SER A 419 35.20 8.28 32.64
C SER A 419 36.68 8.68 32.92
N PRO A 420 36.98 9.89 33.44
CA PRO A 420 38.36 10.27 33.78
C PRO A 420 38.75 9.69 35.15
N SER A 421 39.67 8.73 35.18
CA SER A 421 40.26 8.22 36.43
C SER A 421 41.42 9.11 36.88
N THR A 422 41.21 9.89 37.94
CA THR A 422 42.25 10.59 38.69
C THR A 422 42.50 9.91 40.03
N LEU A 423 43.58 9.13 40.13
CA LEU A 423 44.25 8.64 41.36
C LEU A 423 45.60 8.11 40.84
N GLY A 424 46.77 8.67 41.13
CA GLY A 424 47.32 9.07 42.42
C GLY A 424 48.70 8.42 42.48
N ARG A 425 49.76 9.17 42.17
CA ARG A 425 51.15 8.68 42.26
C ARG A 425 51.92 9.61 43.17
N ASN A 426 52.07 9.17 44.42
CA ASN A 426 52.85 9.85 45.43
C ASN A 426 54.16 9.09 45.68
N SER A 427 55.18 9.89 45.98
CA SER A 427 56.41 9.62 46.73
C SER A 427 57.76 9.44 45.99
N ASP A 428 58.69 10.26 46.50
CA ASP A 428 60.15 10.14 46.61
C ASP A 428 60.99 10.64 45.42
N ARG A 429 61.97 11.56 45.56
CA ARG A 429 62.81 11.93 46.72
C ARG A 429 63.56 13.26 46.48
N VAL A 430 63.64 14.10 47.53
CA VAL A 430 64.83 14.78 48.10
C VAL A 430 65.80 15.52 47.15
N ALA A 431 65.80 16.86 47.23
CA ALA A 431 66.86 17.68 47.86
C ALA A 431 66.43 19.15 47.86
#